data_AF-A0A9W6M0D3-F1
#
_entry.id   AF-A0A9W6M0D3-F1
#
_cell.length_a   1.000
_cell.length_b   1.000
_cell.length_c   1.000
_cell.angle_alpha   90.00
_cell.angle_beta   90.00
_cell.angle_gamma   90.00
#
_symmetry.space_group_name_H-M   'P 1'
#
loop_
_entity.id
_entity.type
_entity.pdbx_description
1 polymer ?
#
loop_
_entity_poly.entity_id
_entity_poly.type
_entity_poly.pdbx_seq_one_letter_code
_entity_poly.pdbx_strand_id
1 'polypeptide(L)'
;MAAIAVILGAWASAGLSGCAPTSQVCVSWADFSDPDAAYRQADTVVVGRVIGRDGMMETSLGPARAYRFAVERAYKGAEDSSTIRIGSRSDNCDGGGGYANGDLLANDQRVLVYAYRDGDGPVTLTPSQGVTDLPSGTPVPFGRSSSSGEAGAGTLP
;
A
#
# COMPACT_ATOMS: atom_id res chain seq x y z
N MET A 1 28.73 72.23 -18.96
CA MET A 1 27.84 72.94 -18.02
C MET A 1 26.43 72.38 -18.19
N ALA A 2 25.75 72.10 -17.07
CA ALA A 2 24.35 71.62 -16.90
C ALA A 2 24.07 70.16 -17.38
N ALA A 3 23.35 69.28 -16.67
CA ALA A 3 22.61 69.37 -15.40
C ALA A 3 22.48 67.96 -14.76
N ILE A 4 22.40 67.94 -13.43
CA ILE A 4 22.04 66.79 -12.57
C ILE A 4 20.52 66.63 -12.58
N ALA A 5 20.02 65.40 -12.70
CA ALA A 5 18.68 65.03 -12.25
C ALA A 5 18.70 63.63 -11.59
N VAL A 6 18.69 63.64 -10.26
CA VAL A 6 18.35 62.52 -9.37
C VAL A 6 16.83 62.47 -9.25
N ILE A 7 16.21 61.29 -9.33
CA ILE A 7 14.94 60.86 -8.67
C ILE A 7 14.81 59.34 -8.97
N LEU A 8 15.10 58.44 -8.03
CA LEU A 8 14.19 57.89 -7.00
C LEU A 8 12.91 57.25 -7.58
N GLY A 9 12.82 55.92 -7.46
CA GLY A 9 11.54 55.24 -7.23
C GLY A 9 11.09 54.25 -8.30
N ALA A 10 11.21 52.95 -7.99
CA ALA A 10 10.06 52.07 -7.79
C ALA A 10 10.53 50.65 -7.49
N TRP A 11 10.76 50.38 -6.20
CA TRP A 11 10.62 49.04 -5.67
C TRP A 11 9.13 48.67 -5.77
N ALA A 12 8.79 47.66 -6.57
CA ALA A 12 7.50 47.00 -6.52
C ALA A 12 7.74 45.48 -6.52
N SER A 13 8.10 44.98 -5.35
CA SER A 13 8.07 43.57 -5.01
C SER A 13 6.61 43.10 -5.00
N ALA A 14 6.19 42.36 -6.02
CA ALA A 14 4.94 41.61 -6.00
C ALA A 14 5.23 40.13 -6.29
N GLY A 15 6.02 39.52 -5.42
CA GLY A 15 6.14 38.07 -5.34
C GLY A 15 4.87 37.49 -4.75
N LEU A 16 3.83 37.31 -5.57
CA LEU A 16 2.71 36.43 -5.25
C LEU A 16 3.14 34.98 -5.53
N SER A 17 4.12 34.49 -4.77
CA SER A 17 4.35 33.04 -4.65
C SER A 17 3.22 32.48 -3.80
N GLY A 18 2.07 32.25 -4.43
CA GLY A 18 0.93 31.60 -3.80
C GLY A 18 1.33 30.18 -3.41
N CYS A 19 1.46 29.93 -2.10
CA CYS A 19 1.31 28.59 -1.56
C CYS A 19 -0.11 28.12 -1.90
N ALA A 20 -0.27 27.36 -2.98
CA ALA A 20 -1.50 26.63 -3.22
C ALA A 20 -1.61 25.56 -2.11
N PRO A 21 -2.68 25.53 -1.31
CA PRO A 21 -2.89 24.44 -0.38
C PRO A 21 -3.04 23.16 -1.21
N THR A 22 -2.09 22.24 -1.07
CA THR A 22 -2.25 20.88 -1.59
C THR A 22 -3.31 20.21 -0.73
N SER A 23 -4.55 20.17 -1.20
CA SER A 23 -5.61 19.40 -0.57
C SER A 23 -5.23 17.92 -0.59
N GLN A 24 -4.66 17.42 0.49
CA GLN A 24 -4.43 15.98 0.66
C GLN A 24 -5.80 15.31 0.81
N VAL A 25 -6.13 14.42 -0.13
CA VAL A 25 -7.36 13.62 -0.04
C VAL A 25 -7.15 12.55 1.01
N CYS A 26 -7.83 12.74 2.14
CA CYS A 26 -7.78 11.78 3.22
C CYS A 26 -8.83 10.69 3.02
N VAL A 27 -8.36 9.49 2.67
CA VAL A 27 -9.23 8.32 2.52
C VAL A 27 -9.33 7.58 3.85
N SER A 28 -10.56 7.26 4.25
CA SER A 28 -10.79 6.27 5.29
C SER A 28 -10.55 4.88 4.70
N TRP A 29 -9.64 4.11 5.30
CA TRP A 29 -9.36 2.75 4.86
C TRP A 29 -10.51 1.80 5.21
N ALA A 30 -10.83 0.90 4.28
CA ALA A 30 -11.71 -0.23 4.57
C ALA A 30 -11.05 -1.17 5.59
N ASP A 31 -11.87 -1.77 6.46
CA ASP A 31 -11.39 -2.75 7.43
C ASP A 31 -11.31 -4.14 6.80
N PHE A 32 -10.12 -4.73 6.85
CA PHE A 32 -9.83 -6.10 6.40
C PHE A 32 -9.36 -7.00 7.54
N SER A 33 -9.94 -6.82 8.73
CA SER A 33 -9.67 -7.71 9.88
C SER A 33 -10.15 -9.14 9.65
N ASP A 34 -11.09 -9.37 8.72
CA ASP A 34 -11.47 -10.69 8.20
C ASP A 34 -10.60 -11.08 6.99
N PRO A 35 -9.74 -12.12 7.10
CA PRO A 35 -8.89 -12.57 6.00
C PRO A 35 -9.66 -13.09 4.78
N ASP A 36 -10.87 -13.65 4.96
CA ASP A 36 -11.70 -14.07 3.83
C ASP A 36 -12.29 -12.86 3.07
N ALA A 37 -12.55 -11.74 3.76
CA ALA A 37 -12.91 -10.47 3.12
C ALA A 37 -11.72 -9.88 2.34
N ALA A 38 -10.53 -9.85 2.94
CA ALA A 38 -9.30 -9.40 2.29
C ALA A 38 -9.01 -10.22 1.03
N TYR A 39 -9.09 -11.56 1.15
CA TYR A 39 -8.91 -12.47 0.03
C TYR A 39 -9.90 -12.21 -1.11
N ARG A 40 -11.18 -11.99 -0.79
CA ARG A 40 -12.21 -11.70 -1.81
C ARG A 40 -11.98 -10.39 -2.53
N GLN A 41 -11.61 -9.33 -1.81
CA GLN A 41 -11.39 -8.00 -2.37
C GLN A 41 -10.09 -7.89 -3.20
N ALA A 42 -9.06 -8.66 -2.86
CA ALA A 42 -7.79 -8.61 -3.56
C ALA A 42 -7.85 -9.24 -4.97
N ASP A 43 -7.18 -8.57 -5.91
CA ASP A 43 -6.90 -9.07 -7.27
C ASP A 43 -5.65 -9.96 -7.29
N THR A 44 -4.71 -9.71 -6.38
CA THR A 44 -3.46 -10.44 -6.23
C THR A 44 -3.30 -10.89 -4.78
N VAL A 45 -3.08 -12.19 -4.59
CA VAL A 45 -2.84 -12.78 -3.28
C VAL A 45 -1.65 -13.71 -3.41
N VAL A 46 -0.55 -13.37 -2.76
CA VAL A 46 0.72 -14.09 -2.89
C VAL A 46 1.39 -14.27 -1.53
N VAL A 47 2.10 -15.36 -1.40
CA VAL A 47 3.01 -15.62 -0.29
C VAL A 47 4.44 -15.60 -0.81
N GLY A 48 5.33 -14.97 -0.07
CA GLY A 48 6.73 -14.83 -0.49
C GLY A 48 7.50 -13.85 0.36
N ARG A 49 8.54 -13.25 -0.23
CA ARG A 49 9.46 -12.33 0.46
C ARG A 49 9.84 -11.18 -0.45
N VAL A 50 10.10 -10.02 0.16
CA VAL A 50 10.73 -8.90 -0.55
C VAL A 50 12.21 -9.22 -0.76
N ILE A 51 12.65 -9.08 -2.01
CA ILE A 51 14.05 -9.31 -2.42
C ILE A 51 14.78 -8.00 -2.76
N GLY A 52 14.10 -6.86 -2.62
CA GLY A 52 14.70 -5.54 -2.73
C GLY A 52 13.69 -4.44 -3.00
N ARG A 53 14.10 -3.21 -2.74
CA ARG A 53 13.32 -2.01 -3.10
C ARG A 53 13.45 -1.70 -4.59
N ASP A 54 12.40 -1.17 -5.18
CA ASP A 54 12.27 -0.87 -6.62
C ASP A 54 11.65 0.51 -6.89
N GLY A 55 12.10 1.50 -6.12
CA GLY A 55 11.70 2.90 -6.27
C GLY A 55 10.28 3.18 -5.79
N MET A 56 9.53 3.89 -6.62
CA MET A 56 8.13 4.29 -6.41
C MET A 56 7.26 3.78 -7.57
N MET A 57 5.97 3.60 -7.32
CA MET A 57 4.96 3.37 -8.36
C MET A 57 3.85 4.38 -8.24
N GLU A 58 3.32 4.81 -9.38
CA GLU A 58 2.21 5.74 -9.42
C GLU A 58 0.90 4.99 -9.17
N THR A 59 0.06 5.57 -8.31
CA THR A 59 -1.25 5.02 -7.95
C THR A 59 -2.29 6.13 -7.96
N SER A 60 -3.57 5.76 -8.01
CA SER A 60 -4.67 6.74 -8.00
C SER A 60 -4.71 7.59 -6.72
N LEU A 61 -4.08 7.12 -5.64
CA LEU A 61 -4.00 7.81 -4.34
C LEU A 61 -2.64 8.46 -4.09
N GLY A 62 -1.79 8.57 -5.12
CA GLY A 62 -0.43 9.09 -5.00
C GLY A 62 0.63 7.99 -5.01
N PRO A 63 1.92 8.37 -4.98
CA PRO A 63 3.01 7.43 -5.20
C PRO A 63 3.18 6.48 -4.00
N ALA A 64 3.29 5.18 -4.29
CA ALA A 64 3.56 4.13 -3.32
C ALA A 64 5.01 3.63 -3.45
N ARG A 65 5.65 3.26 -2.34
CA ARG A 65 6.96 2.59 -2.37
C ARG A 65 6.83 1.24 -3.06
N ALA A 66 7.68 0.99 -4.05
CA ALA A 66 7.65 -0.25 -4.81
C ALA A 66 8.78 -1.20 -4.38
N TYR A 67 8.49 -2.49 -4.43
CA TYR A 67 9.38 -3.58 -4.04
C TYR A 67 9.36 -4.70 -5.08
N ARG A 68 10.52 -5.33 -5.28
CA ARG A 68 10.61 -6.63 -5.95
C ARG A 68 10.27 -7.71 -4.93
N PHE A 69 9.29 -8.53 -5.26
CA PHE A 69 8.77 -9.58 -4.41
C PHE A 69 8.94 -10.94 -5.11
N ALA A 70 9.65 -11.86 -4.46
CA ALA A 70 9.77 -13.24 -4.91
C ALA A 70 8.55 -14.03 -4.43
N VAL A 71 7.72 -14.48 -5.36
CA VAL A 71 6.51 -15.25 -5.08
C VAL A 71 6.90 -16.71 -4.82
N GLU A 72 6.68 -17.18 -3.61
CA GLU A 72 6.76 -18.61 -3.28
C GLU A 72 5.50 -19.34 -3.73
N ARG A 73 4.33 -18.72 -3.53
CA ARG A 73 3.03 -19.27 -3.92
C ARG A 73 2.03 -18.16 -4.24
N ALA A 74 1.33 -18.29 -5.35
CA ALA A 74 0.23 -17.43 -5.75
C ALA A 74 -1.11 -18.13 -5.50
N TYR A 75 -2.04 -17.38 -4.91
CA TYR A 75 -3.43 -17.77 -4.76
C TYR A 75 -4.33 -17.00 -5.74
N LYS A 76 -3.92 -15.78 -6.14
CA LYS A 76 -4.58 -14.96 -7.14
C LYS A 76 -3.59 -14.06 -7.88
N GLY A 77 -3.86 -13.78 -9.16
CA GLY A 77 -3.29 -12.65 -9.91
C GLY A 77 -1.81 -12.71 -10.26
N ALA A 78 -1.11 -13.79 -9.92
CA ALA A 78 0.32 -14.00 -10.18
C ALA A 78 0.61 -15.49 -10.42
N GLU A 79 1.85 -15.81 -10.79
CA GLU A 79 2.33 -17.18 -10.97
C GLU A 79 3.26 -17.59 -9.82
N ASP A 80 3.24 -18.89 -9.48
CA ASP A 80 4.18 -19.47 -8.52
C ASP A 80 5.63 -19.30 -9.00
N SER A 81 6.58 -19.15 -8.06
CA SER A 81 8.01 -19.02 -8.34
C SER A 81 8.40 -17.85 -9.27
N SER A 82 7.50 -16.86 -9.41
CA SER A 82 7.75 -15.65 -10.19
C SER A 82 8.35 -14.53 -9.33
N THR A 83 8.86 -13.49 -9.97
CA THR A 83 9.18 -12.22 -9.30
C THR A 83 8.25 -11.15 -9.83
N ILE A 84 7.58 -10.45 -8.92
CA ILE A 84 6.65 -9.37 -9.26
C ILE A 84 7.06 -8.06 -8.58
N ARG A 85 6.61 -6.95 -9.16
CA ARG A 85 6.72 -5.62 -8.57
C ARG A 85 5.43 -5.32 -7.80
N ILE A 86 5.54 -5.01 -6.50
CA ILE A 86 4.39 -4.70 -5.63
C ILE A 86 4.61 -3.34 -4.96
N GLY A 87 3.55 -2.53 -4.89
CA GLY A 87 3.53 -1.30 -4.10
C GLY A 87 3.06 -1.52 -2.68
N SER A 88 3.73 -0.89 -1.71
CA SER A 88 3.19 -0.69 -0.37
C SER A 88 2.36 0.57 -0.34
N ARG A 89 1.05 0.45 -0.13
CA ARG A 89 0.15 1.59 0.01
C ARG A 89 0.59 2.51 1.14
N SER A 90 0.63 3.81 0.86
CA SER A 90 0.90 4.86 1.84
C SER A 90 -0.38 5.27 2.58
N ASP A 91 -0.25 5.66 3.85
CA ASP A 91 -1.30 6.32 4.60
C ASP A 91 -1.18 7.85 4.48
N ASN A 92 -1.81 8.43 3.47
CA ASN A 92 -1.68 9.86 3.18
C ASN A 92 -2.26 10.80 4.26
N CYS A 93 -2.88 10.24 5.32
CA CYS A 93 -3.45 10.96 6.46
C CYS A 93 -2.61 10.89 7.73
N ASP A 94 -1.52 10.12 7.73
CA ASP A 94 -0.71 9.89 8.92
C ASP A 94 0.11 11.10 9.37
N GLY A 95 0.14 12.18 8.57
CA GLY A 95 0.95 13.38 8.82
C GLY A 95 2.46 13.15 8.72
N GLY A 96 2.90 11.96 8.29
CA GLY A 96 4.27 11.45 8.37
C GLY A 96 4.76 10.78 7.09
N GLY A 97 4.50 11.40 5.93
CA GLY A 97 5.02 10.95 4.64
C GLY A 97 4.46 9.61 4.16
N GLY A 98 3.36 9.13 4.75
CA GLY A 98 2.64 7.95 4.29
C GLY A 98 3.03 6.63 4.95
N TYR A 99 4.01 6.62 5.85
CA TYR A 99 4.52 5.40 6.50
C TYR A 99 4.95 5.64 7.95
N ALA A 100 4.24 6.51 8.69
CA ALA A 100 4.56 6.87 10.07
C ALA A 100 4.61 5.65 11.01
N ASN A 101 3.78 4.64 10.74
CA ASN A 101 3.73 3.39 11.48
C ASN A 101 4.61 2.27 10.87
N GLY A 102 5.50 2.64 9.93
CA GLY A 102 6.32 1.71 9.18
C GLY A 102 5.71 1.29 7.84
N ASP A 103 6.50 0.55 7.08
CA ASP A 103 6.13 -0.01 5.78
C ASP A 103 6.17 -1.54 5.92
N LEU A 104 5.01 -2.18 5.78
CA LEU A 104 4.88 -3.62 6.01
C LEU A 104 5.59 -4.48 4.95
N LEU A 105 6.00 -3.90 3.81
CA LEU A 105 6.87 -4.56 2.84
C LEU A 105 8.35 -4.22 3.03
N ALA A 106 8.70 -3.29 3.93
CA ALA A 106 10.09 -2.95 4.24
C ALA A 106 10.73 -3.94 5.24
N ASN A 107 10.57 -5.24 5.01
CA ASN A 107 11.23 -6.32 5.75
C ASN A 107 11.56 -7.49 4.81
N ASP A 108 12.40 -8.41 5.27
CA ASP A 108 12.83 -9.61 4.54
C ASP A 108 12.07 -10.88 4.96
N GLN A 109 11.02 -10.73 5.77
CA GLN A 109 10.26 -11.84 6.32
C GLN A 109 9.32 -12.44 5.29
N ARG A 110 8.95 -13.70 5.54
CA ARG A 110 7.95 -14.40 4.74
C ARG A 110 6.57 -13.85 5.09
N VAL A 111 5.90 -13.28 4.10
CA VAL A 111 4.61 -12.60 4.28
C VAL A 111 3.58 -13.09 3.27
N LEU A 112 2.32 -12.93 3.66
CA LEU A 112 1.15 -13.01 2.80
C LEU A 112 0.74 -11.59 2.41
N VAL A 113 0.61 -11.33 1.12
CA VAL A 113 0.25 -10.03 0.57
C VAL A 113 -1.13 -10.10 -0.06
N TYR A 114 -1.99 -9.15 0.30
CA TYR A 114 -3.26 -8.87 -0.36
C TYR A 114 -3.14 -7.55 -1.10
N ALA A 115 -3.27 -7.58 -2.41
CA ALA A 115 -3.12 -6.40 -3.26
C ALA A 115 -4.25 -6.29 -4.29
N TYR A 116 -4.58 -5.06 -4.66
CA TYR A 116 -5.45 -4.76 -5.79
C TYR A 116 -4.66 -4.03 -6.87
N ARG A 117 -5.15 -4.08 -8.11
CA ARG A 117 -4.51 -3.40 -9.24
C ARG A 117 -4.79 -1.90 -9.22
N ASP A 118 -3.75 -1.09 -9.10
CA ASP A 118 -3.83 0.37 -9.12
C ASP A 118 -2.66 0.98 -9.88
N GLY A 119 -2.95 1.86 -10.84
CA GLY A 119 -1.93 2.48 -11.69
C GLY A 119 -0.99 1.46 -12.33
N ASP A 120 0.29 1.53 -11.96
CA ASP A 120 1.37 0.74 -12.55
C ASP A 120 1.37 -0.75 -12.19
N GLY A 121 0.55 -1.22 -11.24
CA GLY A 121 0.60 -2.62 -10.83
C GLY A 121 -0.19 -2.98 -9.56
N PRO A 122 0.10 -4.14 -8.95
CA PRO A 122 -0.51 -4.54 -7.69
C PRO A 122 0.04 -3.69 -6.54
N VAL A 123 -0.87 -3.19 -5.70
CA VAL A 123 -0.55 -2.40 -4.50
C VAL A 123 -1.35 -2.95 -3.31
N THR A 124 -0.72 -3.03 -2.14
CA THR A 124 -1.33 -3.60 -0.91
C THR A 124 -2.69 -2.96 -0.61
N LEU A 125 -3.71 -3.75 -0.24
CA LEU A 125 -5.10 -3.27 -0.06
C LEU A 125 -5.18 -1.98 0.77
N THR A 126 -4.52 -1.99 1.92
CA THR A 126 -4.40 -0.84 2.82
C THR A 126 -2.96 -0.75 3.35
N PRO A 127 -2.59 0.39 3.97
CA PRO A 127 -1.25 0.57 4.55
C PRO A 127 -0.95 -0.42 5.69
N SER A 128 -1.96 -0.82 6.47
CA SER A 128 -1.79 -1.60 7.70
C SER A 128 -2.32 -3.03 7.64
N GLN A 129 -3.18 -3.38 6.67
CA GLN A 129 -3.82 -4.70 6.58
C GLN A 129 -3.62 -5.37 5.22
N GLY A 130 -2.83 -4.79 4.31
CA GLY A 130 -2.51 -5.42 3.03
C GLY A 130 -1.36 -6.44 3.08
N VAL A 131 -0.71 -6.61 4.24
CA VAL A 131 0.37 -7.57 4.46
C VAL A 131 0.15 -8.25 5.80
N THR A 132 0.38 -9.56 5.86
CA THR A 132 0.31 -10.36 7.09
C THR A 132 1.56 -11.22 7.20
N ASP A 133 2.18 -11.26 8.37
CA ASP A 133 3.27 -12.18 8.63
C ASP A 133 2.80 -13.62 8.47
N LEU A 134 3.54 -14.41 7.70
CA LEU A 134 3.21 -15.81 7.47
C LEU A 134 4.48 -16.67 7.61
N PRO A 135 4.85 -17.02 8.86
CA PRO A 135 6.00 -17.88 9.11
C PRO A 135 5.92 -19.20 8.33
N SER A 136 7.09 -19.80 8.11
CA SER A 136 7.16 -21.09 7.42
C SER A 136 6.39 -22.15 8.20
N GLY A 137 5.57 -22.94 7.48
CA GLY A 137 4.71 -23.96 8.10
C GLY A 137 3.38 -23.43 8.64
N THR A 138 3.16 -22.12 8.67
CA THR A 138 1.86 -21.54 9.04
C THR A 138 0.88 -21.66 7.85
N PRO A 139 -0.31 -22.26 8.05
CA PRO A 139 -1.35 -22.29 7.02
C PRO A 139 -1.89 -20.88 6.72
N VAL A 140 -2.35 -20.65 5.49
CA VAL A 140 -3.02 -19.39 5.15
C VAL A 140 -4.31 -19.21 5.99
N PRO A 141 -4.69 -17.94 6.28
CA PRO A 141 -5.79 -17.66 7.20
C PRO A 141 -7.19 -17.65 6.55
N PHE A 142 -7.30 -17.79 5.22
CA PHE A 142 -8.58 -17.79 4.49
C PHE A 142 -9.00 -19.19 4.05
N GLY A 143 -10.28 -19.38 3.69
CA GLY A 143 -10.81 -20.64 3.18
C GLY A 143 -11.17 -21.68 4.24
N ARG A 144 -11.21 -21.31 5.54
CA ARG A 144 -11.63 -22.21 6.64
C ARG A 144 -13.13 -22.21 6.90
N SER A 145 -13.87 -21.29 6.30
CA SER A 145 -15.31 -21.14 6.46
C SER A 145 -16.13 -22.25 5.77
N SER A 146 -15.48 -23.23 5.12
CA SER A 146 -16.13 -24.40 4.52
C SER A 146 -16.00 -25.69 5.36
N SER A 147 -15.23 -25.69 6.46
CA SER A 147 -14.93 -26.93 7.21
C SER A 147 -15.31 -26.91 8.69
N SER A 148 -16.01 -25.88 9.17
CA SER A 148 -16.38 -25.75 10.59
C SER A 148 -17.90 -25.64 10.84
N GLY A 149 -18.72 -26.13 9.92
CA GLY A 149 -20.15 -26.40 10.14
C GLY A 149 -20.42 -27.91 10.07
N GLU A 150 -21.06 -28.46 11.09
CA GLU A 150 -21.49 -29.86 11.26
C GLU A 150 -20.44 -30.87 11.75
N ALA A 151 -19.90 -30.60 12.93
CA ALA A 151 -19.60 -31.65 13.90
C ALA A 151 -20.39 -31.33 15.19
N GLY A 152 -21.63 -31.82 15.31
CA GLY A 152 -22.35 -31.73 16.58
C GLY A 152 -23.88 -31.76 16.54
N ALA A 153 -24.48 -32.89 16.18
CA ALA A 153 -25.70 -33.42 16.80
C ALA A 153 -25.76 -34.90 16.39
N GLY A 154 -25.45 -35.87 17.25
CA GLY A 154 -26.08 -36.04 18.55
C GLY A 154 -27.01 -37.25 18.43
N THR A 155 -26.47 -38.40 18.77
CA THR A 155 -27.10 -39.73 18.84
C THR A 155 -28.30 -39.77 19.81
N LEU A 156 -29.44 -40.27 19.29
CA LEU A 156 -30.51 -41.09 19.92
C LEU A 156 -31.38 -40.47 21.06
N PRO A 157 -32.58 -41.03 21.37
CA PRO A 157 -33.18 -42.33 21.00
C PRO A 157 -34.20 -42.34 19.85
#